data_AF-A0AAU0ZJ36-F1
#
_entry.id   AF-A0AAU0ZJ36-F1
#
_cell.length_a   1.000
_cell.length_b   1.000
_cell.length_c   1.000
_cell.angle_alpha   90.00
_cell.angle_beta   90.00
_cell.angle_gamma   90.00
#
_symmetry.space_group_name_H-M   'P 1'
#
loop_
_entity.id
_entity.type
_entity.pdbx_description
1 polymer ?
#
loop_
_entity_poly.entity_id
_entity_poly.type
_entity_poly.pdbx_seq_one_letter_code
_entity_poly.pdbx_strand_id
1 'polypeptide(L)'
;MTEPPKDDLVRFLEDRFACAQSCTECARACALLVSSTDLGPAAPPVHGPVRPVPDEGPEKADAPHGLRRALLLSVEVCDATCRLLSEEAHQDEYGIRLQVEWCRAVALECAHVCDRTRDAADCAEQCRACARACTDFLATLG
;
A
#
# COMPACT_ATOMS: atom_id res chain seq x y z
N MET A 1 -3.88 38.77 5.63
CA MET A 1 -4.25 37.44 5.09
C MET A 1 -5.69 37.19 5.51
N THR A 2 -6.59 37.07 4.54
CA THR A 2 -8.01 36.77 4.80
C THR A 2 -8.12 35.28 5.10
N GLU A 3 -8.84 34.90 6.15
CA GLU A 3 -9.10 33.49 6.49
C GLU A 3 -9.85 32.81 5.32
N PRO A 4 -9.50 31.55 4.97
CA PRO A 4 -10.19 30.85 3.90
C PRO A 4 -11.70 30.71 4.22
N PRO A 5 -12.56 30.65 3.19
CA PRO A 5 -13.99 30.40 3.37
C PRO A 5 -14.21 29.08 4.13
N LYS A 6 -15.22 29.04 5.01
CA LYS A 6 -15.53 27.84 5.82
C LYS A 6 -15.77 26.60 4.95
N ASP A 7 -16.41 26.75 3.80
CA ASP A 7 -16.72 25.64 2.90
C ASP A 7 -15.45 25.02 2.28
N ASP A 8 -14.42 25.84 2.02
CA ASP A 8 -13.14 25.36 1.51
C ASP A 8 -12.35 24.61 2.58
N LEU A 9 -12.40 25.07 3.83
CA LEU A 9 -11.80 24.37 4.97
C LEU A 9 -12.50 23.03 5.24
N VAL A 10 -13.83 22.97 5.15
CA VAL A 10 -14.59 21.72 5.32
C VAL A 10 -14.21 20.72 4.24
N ARG A 11 -14.20 21.12 2.96
CA ARG A 11 -13.81 20.24 1.85
C ARG A 11 -12.38 19.72 2.01
N PHE A 12 -11.43 20.59 2.35
CA PHE A 12 -10.06 20.19 2.65
C PHE A 12 -9.98 19.11 3.75
N LEU A 13 -10.73 19.28 4.84
CA LEU A 13 -10.76 18.31 5.92
C LEU A 13 -11.41 16.99 5.49
N GLU A 14 -12.50 17.02 4.73
CA GLU A 14 -13.16 15.83 4.18
C GLU A 14 -12.22 15.03 3.29
N ASP A 15 -11.55 15.68 2.34
CA ASP A 15 -10.58 15.05 1.43
C ASP A 15 -9.38 14.49 2.21
N ARG A 16 -8.91 15.21 3.24
CA ARG A 16 -7.83 14.75 4.13
C ARG A 16 -8.21 13.46 4.87
N PHE A 17 -9.41 13.42 5.47
CA PHE A 17 -9.88 12.24 6.21
C PHE A 17 -10.18 11.07 5.27
N ALA A 18 -10.74 11.32 4.09
CA ALA A 18 -10.96 10.31 3.07
C ALA A 18 -9.64 9.66 2.62
N CYS A 19 -8.59 10.46 2.40
CA CYS A 19 -7.26 9.96 2.09
C CYS A 19 -6.68 9.13 3.24
N ALA A 20 -6.76 9.60 4.48
CA ALA A 20 -6.26 8.88 5.66
C ALA A 20 -6.96 7.51 5.83
N GLN A 21 -8.29 7.48 5.67
CA GLN A 21 -9.07 6.25 5.73
C GLN A 21 -8.63 5.26 4.64
N SER A 22 -8.51 5.71 3.40
CA SER A 22 -8.12 4.83 2.30
C SER A 22 -6.70 4.27 2.47
N CYS A 23 -5.77 5.07 3.01
CA CYS A 23 -4.44 4.61 3.42
C CYS A 23 -4.52 3.51 4.49
N THR A 24 -5.37 3.67 5.51
CA THR A 24 -5.56 2.65 6.56
C THR A 24 -6.05 1.33 5.97
N GLU A 25 -7.07 1.39 5.12
CA GLU A 25 -7.65 0.21 4.49
C GLU A 25 -6.64 -0.48 3.55
N CYS A 26 -5.84 0.29 2.82
CA CYS A 26 -4.76 -0.20 1.97
C CYS A 26 -3.68 -0.92 2.77
N ALA A 27 -3.17 -0.28 3.83
CA ALA A 27 -2.19 -0.90 4.72
C ALA A 27 -2.72 -2.21 5.31
N ARG A 28 -3.99 -2.22 5.73
CA ARG A 28 -4.64 -3.43 6.27
C ARG A 28 -4.72 -4.54 5.23
N ALA A 29 -5.20 -4.25 4.01
CA ALA A 29 -5.32 -5.24 2.94
C ALA A 29 -3.95 -5.84 2.58
N CYS A 30 -2.93 -4.99 2.44
CA CYS A 30 -1.56 -5.43 2.17
C CYS A 30 -1.01 -6.31 3.31
N ALA A 31 -1.20 -5.92 4.58
CA ALA A 31 -0.72 -6.67 5.74
C ALA A 31 -1.37 -8.06 5.87
N LEU A 32 -2.66 -8.18 5.56
CA LEU A 32 -3.37 -9.46 5.53
C LEU A 32 -2.81 -10.38 4.44
N LEU A 33 -2.50 -9.83 3.26
CA LEU A 33 -1.93 -10.61 2.18
C LEU A 33 -0.49 -11.05 2.48
N VAL A 34 0.34 -10.15 3.03
CA VAL A 34 1.71 -10.47 3.52
C VAL A 34 1.66 -11.66 4.49
N SER A 35 0.76 -11.60 5.47
CA SER A 35 0.61 -12.67 6.47
C SER A 35 0.17 -13.99 5.84
N SER A 36 -0.65 -13.94 4.80
CA SER A 36 -1.10 -15.12 4.05
C SER A 36 0.03 -15.74 3.21
N THR A 37 0.93 -14.92 2.67
CA THR A 37 2.11 -15.40 1.93
C THR A 37 3.20 -16.02 2.83
N ASP A 38 3.26 -15.64 4.11
CA ASP A 38 4.18 -16.23 5.10
C ASP A 38 3.75 -17.65 5.53
N LEU A 39 2.46 -17.97 5.41
CA LEU A 39 1.87 -19.26 5.78
C LEU A 39 1.79 -20.25 4.60
N GLY A 40 2.76 -20.22 3.67
CA GLY A 40 2.81 -21.11 2.51
C GLY A 40 2.50 -22.58 2.87
N PRO A 41 1.99 -23.40 1.92
CA PRO A 41 1.44 -24.72 2.23
C PRO A 41 2.41 -25.50 3.10
N ALA A 42 1.96 -25.92 4.28
CA ALA A 42 2.77 -26.62 5.26
C ALA A 42 3.61 -27.69 4.56
N ALA A 43 4.93 -27.55 4.59
CA ALA A 43 5.82 -28.57 4.07
C ALA A 43 5.45 -29.91 4.74
N PRO A 44 5.20 -30.99 3.98
CA PRO A 44 4.92 -32.28 4.60
C PRO A 44 6.11 -32.68 5.49
N PRO A 45 5.89 -33.41 6.60
CA PRO A 45 6.98 -33.85 7.45
C PRO A 45 7.94 -34.72 6.64
N VAL A 46 9.14 -34.22 6.37
CA VAL A 46 10.19 -34.95 5.63
C VAL A 46 10.82 -35.93 6.61
N HIS A 47 10.37 -37.18 6.60
CA HIS A 47 11.09 -38.32 7.19
C HIS A 47 11.35 -39.33 6.08
N GLY A 48 12.48 -39.17 5.38
CA GLY A 48 12.95 -40.09 4.35
C GLY A 48 14.25 -39.62 3.71
N PRO A 49 15.10 -40.54 3.19
CA PRO A 49 16.37 -40.17 2.58
C PRO A 49 16.11 -39.32 1.32
N VAL A 50 16.73 -38.14 1.29
CA VAL A 50 16.64 -37.19 0.18
C VAL A 50 17.27 -37.82 -1.07
N ARG A 51 16.46 -38.08 -2.11
CA ARG A 51 16.98 -38.34 -3.46
C ARG A 51 17.29 -36.99 -4.13
N PRO A 52 18.42 -36.86 -4.84
CA PRO A 52 18.69 -35.65 -5.62
C PRO A 52 17.64 -35.50 -6.72
N VAL A 53 16.94 -34.36 -6.70
CA VAL A 53 16.03 -33.90 -7.75
C VAL A 53 16.89 -33.40 -8.92
N PRO A 54 16.55 -33.69 -10.20
CA PRO A 54 17.31 -33.18 -11.32
C PRO A 54 17.09 -31.67 -11.48
N ASP A 55 18.16 -31.00 -11.90
CA ASP A 55 18.31 -29.58 -12.21
C ASP A 55 17.11 -28.99 -12.98
N GLU A 56 16.24 -28.26 -12.28
CA GLU A 56 15.22 -27.41 -12.93
C GLU A 56 15.86 -26.05 -13.23
N GLY A 57 15.79 -25.64 -14.50
CA GLY A 57 16.47 -24.46 -15.02
C GLY A 57 16.06 -23.12 -14.37
N PRO A 58 16.80 -22.03 -14.67
CA PRO A 58 16.68 -20.77 -13.94
C PRO A 58 15.52 -19.93 -14.48
N GLU A 59 14.27 -20.28 -14.20
CA GLU A 59 13.15 -19.38 -14.46
C GLU A 59 12.11 -19.38 -13.32
N LYS A 60 11.95 -18.18 -12.71
CA LYS A 60 10.90 -17.74 -11.75
C LYS A 60 11.16 -17.90 -10.24
N ALA A 61 12.39 -17.74 -9.76
CA ALA A 61 12.64 -17.53 -8.33
C ALA A 61 12.27 -16.12 -7.82
N ASP A 62 12.03 -15.12 -8.69
CA ASP A 62 11.91 -13.71 -8.29
C ASP A 62 10.47 -13.20 -8.03
N ALA A 63 9.44 -13.94 -8.44
CA ALA A 63 8.05 -13.46 -8.33
C ALA A 63 7.52 -13.35 -6.88
N PRO A 64 7.79 -14.31 -5.95
CA PRO A 64 7.30 -14.24 -4.58
C PRO A 64 8.00 -13.15 -3.75
N HIS A 65 9.31 -12.97 -3.95
CA HIS A 65 10.09 -11.95 -3.25
C HIS A 65 9.70 -10.52 -3.68
N GLY A 66 9.35 -10.33 -4.95
CA GLY A 66 8.85 -9.04 -5.46
C GLY A 66 7.48 -8.65 -4.88
N LEU A 67 6.54 -9.60 -4.80
CA LEU A 67 5.21 -9.35 -4.21
C LEU A 67 5.30 -8.98 -2.74
N ARG A 68 6.01 -9.80 -1.95
CA ARG A 68 6.15 -9.54 -0.51
C ARG A 68 6.76 -8.17 -0.23
N ARG A 69 7.84 -7.83 -0.96
CA ARG A 69 8.51 -6.53 -0.81
C ARG A 69 7.58 -5.37 -1.16
N ALA A 70 6.83 -5.46 -2.24
CA ALA A 70 5.88 -4.42 -2.64
C ALA A 70 4.79 -4.22 -1.59
N LEU A 71 4.24 -5.32 -1.05
CA LEU A 71 3.21 -5.25 -0.02
C LEU A 71 3.74 -4.63 1.28
N LEU A 72 4.91 -5.05 1.78
CA LEU A 72 5.49 -4.48 3.00
C LEU A 72 5.76 -2.98 2.86
N LEU A 73 6.32 -2.56 1.72
CA LEU A 73 6.55 -1.14 1.44
C LEU A 73 5.22 -0.37 1.39
N SER A 74 4.19 -0.94 0.79
CA SER A 74 2.85 -0.32 0.76
C SER A 74 2.25 -0.19 2.16
N VAL A 75 2.40 -1.21 3.03
CA VAL A 75 1.96 -1.13 4.43
C VAL A 75 2.64 0.04 5.15
N GLU A 76 3.97 0.11 5.08
CA GLU A 76 4.77 1.13 5.78
C GLU A 76 4.39 2.54 5.34
N VAL A 77 4.33 2.77 4.03
CA VAL A 77 4.07 4.11 3.48
C VAL A 77 2.62 4.53 3.72
N CYS A 78 1.65 3.63 3.57
CA CYS A 78 0.25 3.94 3.85
C CYS A 78 -0.01 4.20 5.35
N ASP A 79 0.60 3.43 6.26
CA ASP A 79 0.48 3.68 7.71
C ASP A 79 1.09 5.03 8.10
N ALA A 80 2.30 5.33 7.63
CA ALA A 80 2.95 6.62 7.86
C ALA A 80 2.10 7.80 7.32
N THR A 81 1.52 7.64 6.13
CA THR A 81 0.67 8.66 5.52
C THR A 81 -0.64 8.83 6.28
N CYS A 82 -1.29 7.75 6.72
CA CYS A 82 -2.50 7.85 7.54
C CYS A 82 -2.26 8.63 8.83
N ARG A 83 -1.17 8.32 9.55
CA ARG A 83 -0.81 9.04 10.78
C ARG A 83 -0.55 10.52 10.52
N LEU A 84 0.26 10.83 9.50
CA LEU A 84 0.53 12.21 9.08
C LEU A 84 -0.76 13.01 8.84
N LEU A 85 -1.72 12.42 8.11
CA LEU A 85 -2.97 13.10 7.76
C LEU A 85 -3.98 13.17 8.92
N SER A 86 -3.90 12.26 9.90
CA SER A 86 -4.84 12.17 11.01
C SER A 86 -4.40 12.96 12.24
N GLU A 87 -3.10 12.98 12.54
CA GLU A 87 -2.57 13.42 13.84
C GLU A 87 -2.11 14.88 13.86
N GLU A 88 -1.71 15.49 12.73
CA GLU A 88 -0.94 16.72 12.76
C GLU A 88 -1.56 17.91 11.99
N ALA A 89 -2.08 18.89 12.74
CA ALA A 89 -2.70 20.11 12.20
C ALA A 89 -1.71 21.25 11.88
N HIS A 90 -0.39 21.06 12.05
CA HIS A 90 0.66 22.10 11.91
C HIS A 90 1.85 21.63 11.06
N GLN A 91 1.61 20.77 10.07
CA GLN A 91 2.68 20.28 9.18
C GLN A 91 2.85 21.17 7.95
N ASP A 92 4.08 21.21 7.46
CA ASP A 92 4.47 21.88 6.22
C ASP A 92 3.81 21.22 5.01
N GLU A 93 3.09 22.01 4.20
CA GLU A 93 2.35 21.54 3.02
C GLU A 93 3.24 20.80 2.03
N TYR A 94 4.49 21.26 1.86
CA TYR A 94 5.46 20.61 0.98
C TYR A 94 5.81 19.19 1.46
N GLY A 95 5.99 18.99 2.76
CA GLY A 95 6.20 17.68 3.36
C GLY A 95 5.00 16.74 3.17
N ILE A 96 3.78 17.25 3.37
CA ILE A 96 2.55 16.50 3.12
C ILE A 96 2.46 16.07 1.65
N ARG A 97 2.69 17.01 0.72
CA ARG A 97 2.65 16.74 -0.71
C ARG A 97 3.62 15.63 -1.09
N LEU A 98 4.88 15.72 -0.66
CA LEU A 98 5.89 14.72 -0.98
C LEU A 98 5.55 13.33 -0.42
N GLN A 99 5.06 13.26 0.82
CA GLN A 99 4.65 11.99 1.44
C GLN A 99 3.46 11.35 0.69
N VAL A 100 2.44 12.14 0.35
CA VAL A 100 1.23 11.64 -0.33
C VAL A 100 1.53 11.25 -1.78
N GLU A 101 2.39 11.99 -2.48
CA GLU A 101 2.88 11.60 -3.82
C GLU A 101 3.64 10.28 -3.78
N TRP A 102 4.49 10.09 -2.78
CA TRP A 102 5.19 8.83 -2.57
C TRP A 102 4.23 7.69 -2.26
N CYS A 103 3.25 7.91 -1.37
CA CYS A 103 2.21 6.93 -1.06
C CYS A 103 1.42 6.51 -2.30
N ARG A 104 0.99 7.47 -3.12
CA ARG A 104 0.31 7.21 -4.39
C ARG A 104 1.14 6.31 -5.31
N ALA A 105 2.41 6.63 -5.50
CA ALA A 105 3.30 5.88 -6.38
C ALA A 105 3.50 4.44 -5.90
N VAL A 106 3.77 4.26 -4.61
CA VAL A 106 3.95 2.93 -3.99
C VAL A 106 2.67 2.10 -4.08
N ALA A 107 1.49 2.69 -3.83
CA ALA A 107 0.22 1.98 -3.92
C ALA A 107 -0.06 1.50 -5.36
N LEU A 108 0.20 2.32 -6.38
CA LEU A 108 0.06 1.91 -7.78
C LEU A 108 1.01 0.79 -8.17
N GLU A 109 2.27 0.86 -7.75
CA GLU A 109 3.24 -0.21 -7.99
C GLU A 109 2.81 -1.51 -7.30
N CYS A 110 2.34 -1.41 -6.05
CA CYS A 110 1.79 -2.55 -5.32
C CYS A 110 0.61 -3.19 -6.06
N ALA A 111 -0.32 -2.38 -6.59
CA ALA A 111 -1.44 -2.87 -7.40
C ALA A 111 -0.97 -3.62 -8.65
N HIS A 112 -0.01 -3.06 -9.41
CA HIS A 112 0.55 -3.71 -10.60
C HIS A 112 1.22 -5.05 -10.26
N VAL A 113 1.91 -5.12 -9.13
CA VAL A 113 2.55 -6.34 -8.66
C VAL A 113 1.50 -7.39 -8.24
N CYS A 114 0.42 -6.96 -7.58
CA CYS A 114 -0.71 -7.80 -7.18
C CYS A 114 -1.48 -8.38 -8.37
N ASP A 115 -1.61 -7.64 -9.48
CA ASP A 115 -2.32 -8.10 -10.69
C ASP A 115 -1.74 -9.39 -11.30
N ARG A 116 -0.49 -9.73 -10.94
CA ARG A 116 0.19 -10.95 -11.38
C ARG A 116 -0.15 -12.16 -10.51
N THR A 117 -0.95 -11.99 -9.47
CA THR A 117 -1.29 -13.00 -8.46
C THR A 117 -2.81 -13.12 -8.32
N ARG A 118 -3.35 -14.32 -8.57
CA ARG A 118 -4.80 -14.57 -8.61
C ARG A 118 -5.50 -14.23 -7.28
N ASP A 119 -4.84 -14.45 -6.16
CA ASP A 119 -5.43 -14.26 -4.81
C ASP A 119 -5.16 -12.86 -4.24
N ALA A 120 -4.66 -11.93 -5.05
CA ALA A 120 -4.34 -10.56 -4.63
C ALA A 120 -5.28 -9.50 -5.23
N ALA A 121 -6.40 -9.90 -5.83
CA ALA A 121 -7.34 -9.00 -6.51
C ALA A 121 -7.89 -7.92 -5.57
N ASP A 122 -8.36 -8.30 -4.38
CA ASP A 122 -8.89 -7.37 -3.37
C ASP A 122 -7.81 -6.37 -2.91
N CYS A 123 -6.58 -6.85 -2.73
CA CYS A 123 -5.44 -6.00 -2.39
C CYS A 123 -5.13 -5.00 -3.51
N ALA A 124 -5.16 -5.44 -4.77
CA ALA A 124 -4.95 -4.57 -5.92
C ALA A 124 -6.05 -3.50 -6.04
N GLU A 125 -7.30 -3.85 -5.76
CA GLU A 125 -8.41 -2.89 -5.73
C GLU A 125 -8.20 -1.82 -4.66
N GLN A 126 -7.86 -2.23 -3.43
CA GLN A 126 -7.64 -1.30 -2.33
C GLN A 126 -6.43 -0.38 -2.58
N CYS A 127 -5.34 -0.90 -3.14
CA CYS A 127 -4.19 -0.10 -3.55
C CYS A 127 -4.58 0.98 -4.58
N ARG A 128 -5.44 0.66 -5.55
CA ARG A 128 -5.93 1.65 -6.52
C ARG A 128 -6.89 2.65 -5.88
N ALA A 129 -7.73 2.22 -4.94
CA ALA A 129 -8.59 3.13 -4.18
C ALA A 129 -7.76 4.15 -3.39
N CYS A 130 -6.70 3.68 -2.71
CA CYS A 130 -5.74 4.54 -2.02
C CYS A 130 -5.08 5.54 -2.97
N ALA A 131 -4.58 5.08 -4.11
CA ALA A 131 -3.93 5.96 -5.09
C ALA A 131 -4.88 7.05 -5.63
N ARG A 132 -6.18 6.73 -5.80
CA ARG A 132 -7.20 7.72 -6.16
C ARG A 132 -7.41 8.75 -5.05
N ALA A 133 -7.64 8.30 -3.82
CA ALA A 133 -7.82 9.20 -2.68
C ALA A 133 -6.61 10.10 -2.44
N CYS A 134 -5.38 9.59 -2.59
CA CYS A 134 -4.16 10.40 -2.56
C CYS A 134 -4.13 11.45 -3.67
N THR A 135 -4.57 11.10 -4.88
CA THR A 135 -4.64 12.04 -6.02
C THR A 135 -5.66 13.14 -5.76
N ASP A 136 -6.83 12.78 -5.26
CA ASP A 136 -7.90 13.72 -4.96
C ASP A 136 -7.46 14.70 -3.86
N PHE A 137 -6.85 14.20 -2.78
CA PHE A 137 -6.31 15.05 -1.72
C PHE A 137 -5.16 15.95 -2.21
N LEU A 138 -4.24 15.43 -3.03
CA LEU A 138 -3.16 16.24 -3.62
C LEU A 138 -3.70 17.42 -4.44
N ALA A 139 -4.85 17.26 -5.10
CA ALA A 139 -5.49 18.34 -5.86
C ALA A 139 -6.06 19.45 -4.97
N THR A 140 -6.21 19.21 -3.66
CA THR A 140 -6.60 20.22 -2.66
C THR A 140 -5.42 21.02 -2.12
N LEU A 141 -4.20 20.48 -2.24
CA LEU A 141 -2.96 21.17 -1.91
C LEU A 141 -2.60 22.07 -3.11
N GLY A 142 -2.61 23.38 -2.92
CA GLY A 142 -2.54 24.40 -4.00
C GLY A 142 -1.27 24.44 -4.83
#